data_AF-A0A7X1MBG4-F1
#
_entry.id   AF-A0A7X1MBG4-F1
#
_cell.length_a   1.000
_cell.length_b   1.000
_cell.length_c   1.000
_cell.angle_alpha   90.00
_cell.angle_beta   90.00
_cell.angle_gamma   90.00
#
_symmetry.space_group_name_H-M   'P 1'
#
loop_
_entity.id
_entity.type
_entity.pdbx_description
1 polymer ?
#
loop_
_entity_poly.entity_id
_entity_poly.type
_entity_poly.pdbx_seq_one_letter_code
_entity_poly.pdbx_strand_id
1 'polypeptide(L)' 'MREIVNALLYQGRTGCQWALLRGEPKHFRRPEVGDLTLVIEVMRFGDDGQRMTVYQAEPGSADEAALGKLAAR' A
#
# COMPACT_ATOMS: atom_id res chain seq x y z
N MET A 1 -7.28 -17.53 -1.79
CA MET A 1 -6.32 -16.91 -0.84
C MET A 1 -5.04 -16.57 -1.58
N ARG A 2 -5.13 -15.67 -2.55
CA ARG A 2 -4.04 -15.20 -3.41
C ARG A 2 -4.59 -13.93 -4.05
N GLU A 3 -4.09 -12.75 -3.71
CA GLU A 3 -4.36 -11.43 -4.33
C GLU A 3 -4.03 -10.40 -3.24
N ILE A 4 -3.16 -9.39 -3.35
CA ILE A 4 -2.43 -8.73 -4.43
C ILE A 4 -1.11 -8.25 -3.80
N VAL A 5 0.05 -8.67 -4.31
CA VAL A 5 1.34 -8.08 -3.90
C VAL A 5 2.17 -7.87 -5.14
N ASN A 6 2.05 -6.68 -5.73
CA ASN A 6 3.06 -6.19 -6.67
C ASN A 6 3.22 -4.69 -6.52
N ALA A 7 4.31 -4.30 -5.87
CA ALA A 7 5.09 -3.12 -6.26
C ALA A 7 6.51 -3.28 -5.73
N LEU A 8 7.43 -3.15 -6.68
CA LEU A 8 8.85 -3.41 -6.63
C LEU A 8 9.64 -2.31 -5.89
N LEU A 9 10.74 -2.76 -5.29
CA LEU A 9 12.02 -2.07 -5.09
C LEU A 9 12.04 -0.72 -4.35
N TYR A 10 12.45 -0.78 -3.07
CA TYR A 10 13.53 0.09 -2.60
C TYR A 10 14.49 -0.74 -1.73
N GLN A 11 15.53 -1.25 -2.38
CA GLN A 11 16.68 -1.88 -1.74
C GLN A 11 17.46 -0.79 -0.99
N GLY A 12 17.63 -0.98 0.31
CA GLY A 12 18.39 -0.08 1.16
C GLY A 12 18.46 -0.68 2.55
N ARG A 13 19.57 -1.39 2.82
CA ARG A 13 20.01 -1.84 4.14
C ARG A 13 19.98 -0.65 5.10
N THR A 14 19.51 -0.84 6.33
CA THR A 14 20.28 -0.75 7.59
C THR A 14 19.30 -0.77 8.76
N GLY A 15 19.51 -1.68 9.72
CA GLY A 15 19.23 -1.47 11.14
C GLY A 15 17.77 -1.45 11.61
N CYS A 16 17.43 -2.39 12.46
CA CYS A 16 16.21 -2.47 13.26
C CYS A 16 15.74 -1.10 13.79
N GLN A 17 14.70 -0.56 13.16
CA GLN A 17 13.81 0.46 13.73
C GLN A 17 12.49 0.34 12.97
N TRP A 18 11.37 0.36 13.69
CA TRP A 18 10.00 0.30 13.16
C TRP A 18 9.66 1.53 12.32
N ALA A 19 10.39 1.75 11.23
CA ALA A 19 10.19 2.87 10.33
C ALA A 19 8.95 2.59 9.48
N LEU A 20 7.80 3.06 9.95
CA LEU A 20 6.65 3.38 9.11
C LEU A 20 7.12 4.43 8.10
N LEU A 21 7.48 3.99 6.90
CA LEU A 21 7.76 4.89 5.79
C LEU A 21 6.42 5.21 5.13
N ARG A 22 5.80 6.33 5.56
CA ARG A 22 4.65 6.90 4.86
C ARG A 22 5.12 7.61 3.61
N GLY A 23 4.75 7.06 2.47
CA GLY A 23 5.05 7.63 1.17
C GLY A 23 4.14 8.79 0.81
N GLU A 24 4.51 9.52 -0.24
CA GLU A 24 3.64 10.49 -0.87
C GLU A 24 2.43 9.79 -1.56
N PRO A 25 1.31 10.50 -1.73
CA PRO A 25 0.17 9.98 -2.50
C PRO A 25 0.60 9.54 -3.89
N LYS A 26 0.11 8.38 -4.33
CA LYS A 26 0.38 7.83 -5.66
C LYS A 26 -0.92 7.57 -6.40
N HIS A 27 -0.88 7.82 -7.69
CA HIS A 27 -1.99 7.56 -8.60
C HIS A 27 -1.91 6.13 -9.13
N PHE A 28 -3.06 5.46 -9.13
CA PHE A 28 -3.24 4.10 -9.62
C PHE A 28 -4.42 4.06 -10.58
N ARG A 29 -4.39 3.12 -11.52
CA ARG A 29 -5.53 2.81 -12.36
C ARG A 29 -5.93 1.36 -12.16
N ARG A 30 -7.19 1.15 -11.81
CA ARG A 30 -7.80 -0.16 -11.57
C ARG A 30 -8.99 -0.35 -12.51
N PRO A 31 -9.04 -1.42 -13.32
CA PRO A 31 -10.16 -1.65 -14.23
C PRO A 31 -11.53 -1.66 -13.54
N GLU A 32 -11.56 -2.05 -12.26
CA GLU A 32 -12.80 -2.25 -11.51
C GLU A 32 -13.38 -0.95 -10.93
N VAL A 33 -12.54 0.05 -10.66
CA VAL A 33 -12.94 1.27 -9.94
C VAL A 33 -12.42 2.57 -10.55
N GLY A 34 -11.66 2.49 -11.65
CA GLY A 34 -11.09 3.65 -12.32
C GLY A 34 -9.77 4.12 -11.71
N ASP A 35 -9.51 5.42 -11.77
CA ASP A 35 -8.33 6.05 -11.18
C ASP A 35 -8.50 6.21 -9.66
N LEU A 36 -7.42 6.02 -8.91
CA LEU A 36 -7.34 6.04 -7.45
C LEU A 36 -6.11 6.81 -7.00
N THR A 37 -6.22 7.58 -5.92
CA THR A 37 -5.07 8.20 -5.25
C THR A 37 -4.88 7.60 -3.86
N LEU A 38 -3.76 6.90 -3.63
CA LEU A 38 -3.50 6.19 -2.38
C LEU A 38 -2.13 6.55 -1.80
N VAL A 39 -2.07 6.70 -0.48
CA VAL A 39 -0.83 6.75 0.28
C VAL A 39 -0.37 5.33 0.57
N ILE A 40 0.93 5.07 0.39
CA ILE A 40 1.53 3.78 0.68
C ILE A 40 2.32 3.88 1.98
N GLU A 41 2.05 2.97 2.92
CA GLU A 41 2.90 2.74 4.08
C GLU A 41 3.56 1.37 3.99
N VAL A 42 4.88 1.32 4.14
CA VAL A 42 5.64 0.07 4.12
C VAL A 42 6.23 -0.20 5.50
N MET A 43 5.93 -1.38 6.04
CA MET A 43 6.50 -1.91 7.28
C MET A 43 7.33 -3.14 6.96
N ARG A 44 8.52 -3.24 7.56
CA ARG A 44 9.38 -4.43 7.49
C ARG A 44 9.36 -5.13 8.84
N PHE A 45 9.19 -6.45 8.83
CA PHE A 45 9.17 -7.28 10.05
C PHE A 45 10.44 -8.11 10.11
N GLY A 46 11.27 -7.84 11.12
CA GLY A 46 12.52 -8.55 11.34
C GLY A 46 13.46 -8.52 10.12
N ASP A 47 14.45 -9.40 10.15
CA ASP A 47 15.41 -9.59 9.06
C ASP A 47 15.00 -10.74 8.11
N ASP A 48 13.87 -11.39 8.37
CA ASP A 48 13.36 -12.55 7.61
C ASP A 48 12.83 -12.17 6.21
N GLY A 49 12.95 -10.90 5.82
CA GLY A 49 12.49 -10.39 4.52
C GLY A 49 10.97 -10.20 4.42
N GLN A 50 10.23 -10.38 5.51
CA GLN A 50 8.80 -10.12 5.55
C GLN A 50 8.53 -8.61 5.50
N ARG A 51 7.60 -8.21 4.64
CA ARG A 51 7.12 -6.82 4.53
C ARG A 51 5.60 -6.78 4.44
N MET A 52 5.01 -5.78 5.08
CA MET A 52 3.61 -5.40 4.90
C MET A 52 3.55 -4.05 4.20
N THR A 53 2.63 -3.94 3.25
CA THR A 53 2.34 -2.70 2.55
C THR A 53 0.88 -2.38 2.75
N VAL A 54 0.61 -1.21 3.31
CA VAL A 54 -0.74 -0.70 3.54
C VAL A 54 -1.00 0.39 2.51
N TYR A 55 -2.15 0.30 1.86
CA TYR A 55 -2.66 1.34 0.96
C TYR A 55 -3.78 2.07 1.68
N GLN A 56 -3.70 3.39 1.71
CA GLN A 56 -4.66 4.23 2.42
C GLN A 56 -5.23 5.28 1.46
N ALA A 57 -6.54 5.46 1.53
CA ALA A 57 -7.22 6.61 0.96
C ALA A 57 -7.49 7.64 2.06
N GLU A 58 -7.77 8.88 1.66
CA GLU A 58 -8.26 9.88 2.60
C GLU A 58 -9.66 9.48 3.10
N PRO A 59 -9.94 9.48 4.42
CA PRO A 59 -11.26 9.11 4.93
C PRO A 59 -12.38 10.01 4.38
N GLY A 60 -13.50 9.43 3.96
CA GLY A 60 -14.62 10.12 3.34
C GLY A 60 -14.44 10.48 1.86
N SER A 61 -13.28 10.18 1.27
CA SER A 61 -13.00 10.47 -0.14
C SER A 61 -13.67 9.46 -1.09
N ALA A 62 -13.76 9.83 -2.37
CA ALA A 62 -14.14 8.90 -3.42
C ALA A 62 -13.17 7.71 -3.53
N ASP A 63 -11.88 7.94 -3.23
CA ASP A 63 -10.85 6.91 -3.20
C ASP A 63 -11.09 5.88 -2.09
N GLU A 64 -11.62 6.30 -0.92
CA GLU A 64 -12.00 5.38 0.16
C GLU A 64 -13.13 4.44 -0.30
N ALA A 65 -14.19 5.02 -0.90
CA ALA A 65 -15.32 4.23 -1.40
C ALA A 65 -14.88 3.25 -2.50
N ALA A 66 -13.95 3.66 -3.36
CA ALA A 66 -13.38 2.81 -4.40
C ALA A 66 -12.46 1.71 -3.82
N LEU A 67 -11.65 2.02 -2.80
CA LEU A 67 -10.85 1.04 -2.08
C LEU A 67 -11.74 -0.01 -1.38
N GLY A 68 -12.86 0.42 -0.79
CA GLY A 68 -13.85 -0.48 -0.18
C GLY A 68 -14.45 -1.47 -1.18
N LYS A 69 -14.73 -1.04 -2.42
CA LYS A 69 -15.19 -1.93 -3.50
C LYS A 69 -14.15 -2.98 -3.89
N LEU A 70 -12.87 -2.62 -3.86
CA LEU A 70 -11.77 -3.56 -4.14
C LEU A 70 -11.56 -4.56 -3.01
N ALA A 71 -11.74 -4.14 -1.76
CA ALA A 71 -11.53 -4.99 -0.57
C ALA A 71 -12.66 -6.03 -0.37
N ALA A 72 -13.87 -5.75 -0.88
CA ALA A 72 -15.02 -6.64 -0.76
C ALA A 72 -15.00 -7.85 -1.73
N ARG A 73 -13.86 -8.16 -2.35
CA ARG A 73 -13.69 -9.30 -3.27
C ARG A 73 -13.02 -10.50 -2.61
#